data_AF-A0A836UM35-F1
#
_entry.id   AF-A0A836UM35-F1
#
_cell.length_a   1.000
_cell.length_b   1.000
_cell.length_c   1.000
_cell.angle_alpha   90.00
_cell.angle_beta   90.00
_cell.angle_gamma   90.00
#
_symmetry.space_group_name_H-M   'P 1'
#
loop_
_entity.id
_entity.type
_entity.pdbx_description
1 polymer ?
#
loop_
_entity_poly.entity_id
_entity_poly.type
_entity_poly.pdbx_seq_one_letter_code
_entity_poly.pdbx_strand_id
1 'polypeptide(L)'
;MKRCIWLLALWAAVGWNGRGDALTIYRIGGADLPPPELDTPYKFVQLEWEAVDTKAHGGVVQMALGPAAIAPQQLDSTVNLTPLLNDRGGSIETLQTIVGFAAFPARDAPMFDGDPTTHFLGDGDWGGDYGRVKNKLLIFDLGGNFIVDRIKFYPRERFLDTRFIESFVIGTSDGDPLKERTREYTVGGEGGQFRDYDVIYNITENTQSEIELSIPAEPIRQLMFEAPPNTRGVWELAEFELYGTGFAPASQYISNVIDLGSVASLGDLQWSGVAEGGADVNLSMRSGGDDDPNTYWRLTFRGDERSRFGTNGSALRLSTYNRLERGERAGITPDTENWSDWSPPYDFAMGEDKLFADRPRRYVQLKADFASQKDAGGRLDFLQFSISDPPVATLALAEIVPVRVRTGEVTSFTYAILPQLSDNDLGFDTIEIETPVEVVSIDAVR
;
A
#
# COMPACT_ATOMS: atom_id res chain seq x y z
N MET A 1 -30.42 4.86 -22.27
CA MET A 1 -30.66 3.81 -23.28
C MET A 1 -29.72 4.05 -24.45
N LYS A 2 -28.51 3.48 -24.39
CA LYS A 2 -27.54 3.51 -25.49
C LYS A 2 -27.95 2.41 -26.48
N ARG A 3 -28.18 2.75 -27.75
CA ARG A 3 -28.42 1.79 -28.82
C ARG A 3 -27.14 1.71 -29.66
N CYS A 4 -26.36 0.67 -29.46
CA CYS A 4 -25.25 0.33 -30.36
C CYS A 4 -25.81 -0.25 -31.66
N ILE A 5 -25.41 0.32 -32.79
CA ILE A 5 -25.68 -0.22 -34.13
C ILE A 5 -24.56 -1.22 -34.43
N TRP A 6 -24.90 -2.51 -34.47
CA TRP A 6 -24.00 -3.57 -34.92
C TRP A 6 -24.25 -3.85 -36.41
N LEU A 7 -23.21 -3.81 -37.23
CA LEU A 7 -23.26 -4.23 -38.63
C LEU A 7 -22.24 -5.36 -38.85
N LEU A 8 -22.75 -6.59 -38.85
CA LEU A 8 -22.04 -7.82 -39.22
C LEU A 8 -21.86 -7.86 -40.74
N ALA A 9 -20.60 -7.85 -41.21
CA ALA A 9 -20.26 -8.28 -42.56
C ALA A 9 -19.64 -9.69 -42.49
N LEU A 10 -20.38 -10.67 -43.02
CA LEU A 10 -20.05 -12.09 -42.98
C LEU A 10 -19.40 -12.49 -44.32
N TRP A 11 -18.10 -12.80 -44.34
CA TRP A 11 -17.44 -13.46 -45.48
C TRP A 11 -16.56 -14.64 -45.03
N ALA A 12 -16.52 -15.63 -45.91
CA ALA A 12 -16.28 -17.04 -45.64
C ALA A 12 -14.87 -17.40 -45.16
N ALA A 13 -14.85 -18.38 -44.25
CA ALA A 13 -13.68 -19.02 -43.68
C ALA A 13 -12.76 -19.67 -44.72
N VAL A 14 -11.46 -19.37 -44.60
CA VAL A 14 -10.38 -20.20 -45.13
C VAL A 14 -9.43 -20.53 -43.97
N GLY A 15 -9.63 -21.73 -43.43
CA GLY A 15 -8.70 -22.59 -42.68
C GLY A 15 -7.64 -21.98 -41.76
N TRP A 16 -7.96 -21.82 -40.47
CA TRP A 16 -6.97 -21.81 -39.39
C TRP A 16 -7.09 -23.12 -38.58
N ASN A 17 -6.20 -24.07 -38.83
CA ASN A 17 -6.03 -25.22 -37.94
C ASN A 17 -5.09 -24.82 -36.80
N GLY A 18 -5.61 -24.75 -35.57
CA GLY A 18 -4.83 -24.89 -34.33
C GLY A 18 -4.34 -23.61 -33.64
N ARG A 19 -5.23 -22.79 -33.08
CA ARG A 19 -4.91 -21.75 -32.07
C ARG A 19 -6.03 -21.62 -31.03
N GLY A 20 -6.38 -22.73 -30.37
CA GLY A 20 -7.41 -22.73 -29.32
C GLY A 20 -7.02 -21.97 -28.04
N ASP A 21 -5.73 -21.71 -27.80
CA ASP A 21 -5.26 -21.25 -26.48
C ASP A 21 -4.66 -19.84 -26.49
N ALA A 22 -4.97 -19.02 -27.49
CA ALA A 22 -4.36 -17.69 -27.62
C ALA A 22 -4.83 -16.71 -26.54
N LEU A 23 -6.06 -16.90 -26.04
CA LEU A 23 -6.61 -16.12 -24.93
C LEU A 23 -6.16 -16.73 -23.60
N THR A 24 -5.49 -15.93 -22.77
CA THR A 24 -5.23 -16.29 -21.36
C THR A 24 -5.91 -15.28 -20.44
N ILE A 25 -6.61 -15.78 -19.43
CA ILE A 25 -7.25 -14.97 -18.39
C ILE A 25 -6.50 -15.18 -17.09
N TYR A 26 -6.05 -14.08 -16.52
CA TYR A 26 -5.45 -14.02 -15.19
C TYR A 26 -6.49 -13.51 -14.21
N ARG A 27 -6.56 -14.10 -13.01
CA ARG A 27 -7.35 -13.59 -11.90
C ARG A 27 -6.53 -13.57 -10.63
N ILE A 28 -6.49 -12.44 -9.94
CA ILE A 28 -5.98 -12.30 -8.58
C ILE A 28 -7.17 -12.29 -7.62
N GLY A 29 -7.18 -13.19 -6.64
CA GLY A 29 -8.28 -13.29 -5.69
C GLY A 29 -9.50 -14.04 -6.20
N GLY A 30 -10.55 -14.09 -5.38
CA GLY A 30 -11.77 -14.81 -5.70
C GLY A 30 -11.53 -16.30 -5.97
N ALA A 31 -10.61 -16.93 -5.22
CA ALA A 31 -10.20 -18.32 -5.45
C ALA A 31 -11.36 -19.33 -5.30
N ASP A 32 -12.38 -18.98 -4.52
CA ASP A 32 -13.60 -19.78 -4.35
C ASP A 32 -14.61 -19.62 -5.52
N LEU A 33 -14.36 -18.69 -6.45
CA LEU A 33 -15.20 -18.47 -7.62
C LEU A 33 -14.74 -19.36 -8.80
N PRO A 34 -15.67 -19.89 -9.61
CA PRO A 34 -15.29 -20.63 -10.80
C PRO A 34 -14.57 -19.73 -11.82
N PRO A 35 -13.75 -20.32 -12.72
CA PRO A 35 -13.26 -19.63 -13.90
C PRO A 35 -14.42 -18.99 -14.70
N PRO A 36 -14.19 -17.88 -15.44
CA PRO A 36 -15.25 -17.20 -16.16
C PRO A 36 -15.79 -18.06 -17.32
N GLU A 37 -17.10 -18.10 -17.52
CA GLU A 37 -17.68 -18.84 -18.63
C GLU A 37 -17.56 -18.03 -19.93
N LEU A 38 -16.81 -18.56 -20.91
CA LEU A 38 -16.64 -17.96 -22.24
C LEU A 38 -16.92 -18.99 -23.34
N ASP A 39 -17.49 -18.51 -24.45
CA ASP A 39 -17.77 -19.33 -25.63
C ASP A 39 -16.50 -19.71 -26.43
N THR A 40 -15.39 -19.02 -26.16
CA THR A 40 -14.09 -19.23 -26.81
C THR A 40 -13.15 -19.99 -25.88
N PRO A 41 -12.39 -20.99 -26.34
CA PRO A 41 -11.41 -21.66 -25.50
C PRO A 41 -10.33 -20.69 -25.01
N TYR A 42 -9.89 -20.87 -23.77
CA TYR A 42 -8.91 -20.00 -23.12
C TYR A 42 -8.13 -20.75 -22.03
N LYS A 43 -6.95 -20.24 -21.70
CA LYS A 43 -6.19 -20.66 -20.52
C LYS A 43 -6.57 -19.80 -19.33
N PHE A 44 -6.76 -20.40 -18.16
CA PHE A 44 -7.02 -19.68 -16.91
C PHE A 44 -5.81 -19.77 -15.97
N VAL A 45 -5.43 -18.63 -15.38
CA VAL A 45 -4.35 -18.51 -14.40
C VAL A 45 -4.90 -17.83 -13.14
N GLN A 46 -5.03 -18.60 -12.06
CA GLN A 46 -5.40 -18.08 -10.75
C GLN A 46 -4.15 -17.65 -9.97
N LEU A 47 -4.21 -16.48 -9.36
CA LEU A 47 -3.21 -15.87 -8.49
C LEU A 47 -3.85 -15.55 -7.14
N GLU A 48 -3.06 -15.64 -6.08
CA GLU A 48 -3.54 -15.43 -4.71
C GLU A 48 -3.14 -14.03 -4.22
N TRP A 49 -4.06 -13.36 -3.51
CA TRP A 49 -3.78 -12.09 -2.85
C TRP A 49 -2.58 -12.20 -1.89
N GLU A 50 -2.50 -13.31 -1.16
CA GLU A 50 -1.52 -13.59 -0.12
C GLU A 50 -0.12 -13.94 -0.66
N ALA A 51 0.01 -14.21 -1.95
CA ALA A 51 1.29 -14.57 -2.59
C ALA A 51 2.22 -13.37 -2.85
N VAL A 52 1.86 -12.18 -2.34
CA VAL A 52 2.64 -10.95 -2.48
C VAL A 52 4.04 -11.08 -1.85
N ASP A 53 5.07 -10.73 -2.61
CA ASP A 53 6.47 -10.83 -2.21
C ASP A 53 7.23 -9.56 -2.63
N THR A 54 7.85 -8.91 -1.64
CA THR A 54 8.72 -7.75 -1.85
C THR A 54 9.89 -8.03 -2.80
N LYS A 55 10.38 -9.26 -2.88
CA LYS A 55 11.42 -9.66 -3.85
C LYS A 55 10.92 -9.72 -5.29
N ALA A 56 9.61 -9.90 -5.47
CA ALA A 56 8.91 -9.84 -6.75
C ALA A 56 8.22 -8.47 -6.95
N HIS A 57 8.69 -7.43 -6.25
CA HIS A 57 8.19 -6.06 -6.28
C HIS A 57 6.72 -5.89 -5.85
N GLY A 58 6.13 -6.89 -5.22
CA GLY A 58 4.84 -6.78 -4.55
C GLY A 58 4.96 -6.02 -3.23
N GLY A 59 3.86 -5.46 -2.75
CA GLY A 59 3.85 -4.69 -1.52
C GLY A 59 2.46 -4.58 -0.90
N VAL A 60 2.42 -4.54 0.42
CA VAL A 60 1.17 -4.39 1.19
C VAL A 60 1.41 -3.43 2.33
N VAL A 61 0.51 -2.46 2.47
CA VAL A 61 0.52 -1.47 3.54
C VAL A 61 -0.85 -1.43 4.17
N GLN A 62 -0.92 -1.77 5.46
CA GLN A 62 -2.13 -1.70 6.29
C GLN A 62 -3.36 -2.42 5.73
N MET A 63 -3.17 -3.49 4.94
CA MET A 63 -4.26 -4.35 4.45
C MET A 63 -4.39 -5.63 5.28
N ALA A 64 -5.61 -6.15 5.36
CA ALA A 64 -5.90 -7.53 5.65
C ALA A 64 -6.02 -8.29 4.32
N LEU A 65 -5.24 -9.36 4.18
CA LEU A 65 -5.28 -10.25 3.02
C LEU A 65 -6.06 -11.51 3.38
N GLY A 66 -6.87 -12.00 2.46
CA GLY A 66 -7.50 -13.31 2.53
C GLY A 66 -7.77 -13.86 1.13
N PRO A 67 -8.11 -15.15 1.01
CA PRO A 67 -8.28 -15.82 -0.28
C PRO A 67 -9.48 -15.29 -1.08
N ALA A 68 -10.53 -14.87 -0.38
CA ALA A 68 -11.76 -14.37 -1.00
C ALA A 68 -11.69 -12.88 -1.35
N ALA A 69 -10.97 -12.07 -0.57
CA ALA A 69 -10.91 -10.62 -0.74
C ALA A 69 -9.76 -10.00 0.06
N ILE A 70 -9.42 -8.76 -0.30
CA ILE A 70 -8.56 -7.86 0.47
C ILE A 70 -9.37 -6.65 0.95
N ALA A 71 -8.99 -6.10 2.11
CA ALA A 71 -9.59 -4.89 2.68
C ALA A 71 -8.57 -4.15 3.57
N PRO A 72 -8.78 -2.86 3.87
CA PRO A 72 -8.03 -2.15 4.91
C PRO A 72 -8.10 -2.91 6.24
N GLN A 73 -7.01 -2.90 7.02
CA GLN A 73 -7.03 -3.45 8.37
C GLN A 73 -8.06 -2.71 9.22
N GLN A 74 -8.84 -3.46 9.99
CA GLN A 74 -9.83 -2.92 10.93
C GLN A 74 -9.39 -3.21 12.36
N LEU A 75 -9.50 -2.21 13.22
CA LEU A 75 -9.25 -2.32 14.65
C LEU A 75 -10.58 -2.41 15.42
N ASP A 76 -10.59 -3.30 16.42
CA ASP A 76 -11.69 -3.48 17.37
C ASP A 76 -11.38 -2.70 18.66
N SER A 77 -12.31 -1.85 19.09
CA SER A 77 -12.16 -1.00 20.28
C SER A 77 -12.19 -1.75 21.61
N THR A 78 -12.44 -3.06 21.58
CA THR A 78 -12.41 -3.95 22.73
C THR A 78 -11.07 -4.72 22.86
N VAL A 79 -10.22 -4.66 21.84
CA VAL A 79 -8.94 -5.38 21.81
C VAL A 79 -7.79 -4.46 22.21
N ASN A 80 -7.05 -4.85 23.25
CA ASN A 80 -5.80 -4.17 23.63
C ASN A 80 -4.73 -4.44 22.57
N LEU A 81 -4.23 -3.38 21.94
CA LEU A 81 -3.21 -3.44 20.90
C LEU A 81 -1.80 -3.65 21.44
N THR A 82 -1.52 -3.25 22.67
CA THR A 82 -0.16 -3.24 23.23
C THR A 82 0.58 -4.57 23.08
N PRO A 83 0.01 -5.74 23.47
CA PRO A 83 0.67 -7.03 23.28
C PRO A 83 0.78 -7.46 21.81
N LEU A 84 0.00 -6.84 20.91
CA LEU A 84 -0.09 -7.20 19.50
C LEU A 84 0.76 -6.30 18.59
N LEU A 85 1.36 -5.22 19.11
CA LEU A 85 2.02 -4.21 18.27
C LEU A 85 3.10 -4.81 17.37
N ASN A 86 3.97 -5.67 17.90
CA ASN A 86 5.04 -6.31 17.11
C ASN A 86 4.49 -7.17 15.96
N ASP A 87 3.47 -7.99 16.24
CA ASP A 87 2.84 -8.86 15.23
C ASP A 87 2.11 -8.05 14.15
N ARG A 88 1.73 -6.81 14.47
CA ARG A 88 1.10 -5.85 13.56
C ARG A 88 2.10 -4.95 12.84
N GLY A 89 3.41 -5.20 12.96
CA GLY A 89 4.47 -4.42 12.33
C GLY A 89 4.81 -3.10 13.04
N GLY A 90 4.26 -2.90 14.22
CA GLY A 90 4.61 -1.83 15.15
C GLY A 90 5.70 -2.24 16.13
N SER A 91 5.93 -1.41 17.14
CA SER A 91 6.90 -1.67 18.20
C SER A 91 6.62 -0.82 19.44
N ILE A 92 7.24 -1.20 20.56
CA ILE A 92 7.33 -0.34 21.74
C ILE A 92 8.79 -0.06 22.02
N GLU A 93 9.14 1.22 22.11
CA GLU A 93 10.49 1.69 22.36
C GLU A 93 10.57 2.49 23.66
N THR A 94 11.72 2.43 24.31
CA THR A 94 12.06 3.25 25.47
C THR A 94 13.36 3.99 25.19
N LEU A 95 13.55 5.11 25.89
CA LEU A 95 14.82 5.82 25.84
C LEU A 95 15.88 5.13 26.69
N GLN A 96 17.06 4.89 26.11
CA GLN A 96 18.24 4.35 26.78
C GLN A 96 19.42 5.31 26.64
N THR A 97 20.25 5.41 27.69
CA THR A 97 21.31 6.42 27.82
C THR A 97 22.29 6.48 26.64
N ILE A 98 22.77 5.33 26.17
CA ILE A 98 23.88 5.26 25.20
C ILE A 98 23.36 5.15 23.76
N VAL A 99 22.31 4.36 23.54
CA VAL A 99 21.84 3.98 22.20
C VAL A 99 20.69 4.86 21.68
N GLY A 100 20.07 5.68 22.53
CA GLY A 100 18.87 6.45 22.17
C GLY A 100 17.61 5.59 22.30
N PHE A 101 16.69 5.71 21.35
CA PHE A 101 15.46 4.92 21.34
C PHE A 101 15.76 3.48 20.91
N ALA A 102 15.30 2.52 21.71
CA ALA A 102 15.50 1.10 21.46
C ALA A 102 14.35 0.28 22.06
N ALA A 103 14.27 -1.00 21.69
CA ALA A 103 13.32 -1.93 22.29
C ALA A 103 13.42 -1.94 23.83
N PHE A 104 12.28 -2.09 24.50
CA PHE A 104 12.24 -2.14 25.95
C PHE A 104 12.96 -3.38 26.50
N PRO A 105 13.67 -3.27 27.65
CA PRO A 105 14.29 -4.41 28.30
C PRO A 105 13.24 -5.35 28.91
N ALA A 106 13.59 -6.63 29.13
CA ALA A 106 12.67 -7.65 29.64
C ALA A 106 11.95 -7.29 30.97
N ARG A 107 12.55 -6.42 31.79
CA ARG A 107 11.95 -5.95 33.04
C ARG A 107 10.75 -5.01 32.85
N ASP A 108 10.62 -4.41 31.67
CA ASP A 108 9.52 -3.52 31.31
C ASP A 108 8.34 -4.30 30.70
N ALA A 109 8.61 -5.49 30.14
CA ALA A 109 7.62 -6.36 29.52
C ALA A 109 6.35 -6.59 30.35
N PRO A 110 6.41 -6.72 31.70
CA PRO A 110 5.21 -6.91 32.52
C PRO A 110 4.13 -5.85 32.36
N MET A 111 4.44 -4.61 31.95
CA MET A 111 3.40 -3.58 31.80
C MET A 111 2.60 -3.72 30.47
N PHE A 112 2.91 -4.73 29.66
CA PHE A 112 2.39 -4.92 28.29
C PHE A 112 1.88 -6.33 28.04
N ASP A 113 1.89 -7.22 29.05
CA ASP A 113 1.69 -8.66 28.87
C ASP A 113 0.24 -9.12 29.02
N GLY A 114 -0.67 -8.22 29.42
CA GLY A 114 -2.08 -8.51 29.62
C GLY A 114 -2.37 -9.27 30.93
N ASP A 115 -1.39 -9.42 31.81
CA ASP A 115 -1.54 -9.99 33.14
C ASP A 115 -1.57 -8.87 34.21
N PRO A 116 -2.76 -8.49 34.74
CA PRO A 116 -2.89 -7.42 35.72
C PRO A 116 -2.29 -7.76 37.09
N THR A 117 -1.66 -8.93 37.26
CA THR A 117 -0.95 -9.35 38.48
C THR A 117 0.57 -9.16 38.39
N THR A 118 1.10 -8.96 37.18
CA THR A 118 2.50 -8.57 36.96
C THR A 118 2.61 -7.04 37.03
N HIS A 119 3.83 -6.51 36.99
CA HIS A 119 4.03 -5.05 37.00
C HIS A 119 5.44 -4.64 36.62
N PHE A 120 5.55 -3.40 36.16
CA PHE A 120 6.75 -2.61 36.17
C PHE A 120 6.77 -1.65 37.36
N LEU A 121 7.95 -1.43 37.93
CA LEU A 121 8.16 -0.52 39.05
C LEU A 121 8.78 0.79 38.57
N GLY A 122 8.08 1.90 38.82
CA GLY A 122 8.56 3.24 38.57
C GLY A 122 9.30 3.84 39.74
N ASP A 123 10.51 3.34 40.02
CA ASP A 123 11.35 3.76 41.14
C ASP A 123 12.43 4.80 40.78
N GLY A 124 12.48 5.22 39.52
CA GLY A 124 13.49 6.15 39.00
C GLY A 124 14.68 5.49 38.32
N ASP A 125 14.82 4.15 38.38
CA ASP A 125 15.78 3.43 37.54
C ASP A 125 15.17 3.07 36.17
N TRP A 126 15.35 3.98 35.22
CA TRP A 126 14.83 3.81 33.86
C TRP A 126 15.76 3.05 32.90
N GLY A 127 16.88 2.49 33.37
CA GLY A 127 17.72 1.58 32.55
C GLY A 127 18.89 2.29 31.89
N GLY A 128 19.30 3.40 32.49
CA GLY A 128 20.48 4.14 32.12
C GLY A 128 21.57 4.01 33.18
N ASP A 129 22.80 3.75 32.76
CA ASP A 129 23.97 3.95 33.62
C ASP A 129 23.94 5.38 34.18
N TYR A 130 23.91 5.50 35.52
CA TYR A 130 24.02 6.75 36.30
C TYR A 130 22.84 7.75 36.26
N GLY A 131 21.59 7.31 36.11
CA GLY A 131 20.41 8.20 36.32
C GLY A 131 20.28 9.34 35.31
N ARG A 132 20.83 9.16 34.09
CA ARG A 132 20.77 10.15 33.01
C ARG A 132 19.40 10.26 32.35
N VAL A 133 18.69 9.14 32.27
CA VAL A 133 17.26 9.14 31.92
C VAL A 133 16.52 9.58 33.16
N LYS A 134 15.76 10.68 33.07
CA LYS A 134 15.06 11.27 34.22
C LYS A 134 13.63 10.74 34.39
N ASN A 135 13.00 10.43 33.26
CA ASN A 135 11.60 10.06 33.17
C ASN A 135 11.48 8.73 32.42
N LYS A 136 10.47 7.93 32.78
CA LYS A 136 10.09 6.79 31.95
C LYS A 136 9.46 7.32 30.68
N LEU A 137 10.09 7.04 29.54
CA LEU A 137 9.59 7.40 28.22
C LEU A 137 9.29 6.13 27.43
N LEU A 138 8.06 6.03 26.93
CA LEU A 138 7.57 4.96 26.08
C LEU A 138 7.06 5.55 24.78
N ILE A 139 7.40 4.91 23.66
CA ILE A 139 6.88 5.22 22.34
C ILE A 139 6.25 3.94 21.79
N PHE A 140 4.95 4.00 21.53
CA PHE A 140 4.17 2.95 20.90
C PHE A 140 4.03 3.29 19.42
N ASP A 141 4.80 2.62 18.56
CA ASP A 141 4.63 2.68 17.11
C ASP A 141 3.55 1.68 16.70
N LEU A 142 2.49 2.16 16.06
CA LEU A 142 1.34 1.33 15.69
C LEU A 142 1.59 0.48 14.44
N GLY A 143 2.74 0.60 13.78
CA GLY A 143 3.06 -0.11 12.53
C GLY A 143 2.40 0.49 11.29
N GLY A 144 1.46 1.42 11.48
CA GLY A 144 0.70 2.15 10.46
C GLY A 144 -0.01 3.35 11.07
N ASN A 145 -0.74 4.12 10.25
CA ASN A 145 -1.64 5.16 10.75
C ASN A 145 -2.99 4.56 11.14
N PHE A 146 -3.40 4.73 12.39
CA PHE A 146 -4.66 4.19 12.89
C PHE A 146 -5.35 5.21 13.81
N ILE A 147 -6.66 5.07 13.96
CA ILE A 147 -7.41 5.83 14.96
C ILE A 147 -7.31 5.10 16.29
N VAL A 148 -6.78 5.78 17.31
CA VAL A 148 -6.79 5.32 18.70
C VAL A 148 -8.04 5.88 19.37
N ASP A 149 -8.85 5.01 19.97
CA ASP A 149 -10.06 5.39 20.71
C ASP A 149 -9.70 5.90 22.11
N ARG A 150 -8.89 5.12 22.83
CA ARG A 150 -8.47 5.42 24.20
C ARG A 150 -7.20 4.70 24.59
N ILE A 151 -6.57 5.22 25.65
CA ILE A 151 -5.55 4.52 26.41
C ILE A 151 -6.04 4.21 27.81
N LYS A 152 -5.54 3.13 28.41
CA LYS A 152 -5.81 2.77 29.79
C LYS A 152 -4.54 2.31 30.50
N PHE A 153 -4.28 2.78 31.71
CA PHE A 153 -3.19 2.26 32.52
C PHE A 153 -3.46 2.37 34.01
N TYR A 154 -2.91 1.44 34.79
CA TYR A 154 -3.20 1.29 36.21
C TYR A 154 -2.12 0.45 36.94
N PRO A 155 -1.91 0.62 38.26
CA PRO A 155 -1.11 -0.29 39.07
C PRO A 155 -1.91 -1.55 39.43
N ARG A 156 -1.28 -2.55 40.06
CA ARG A 156 -2.03 -3.73 40.54
C ARG A 156 -3.08 -3.33 41.57
N GLU A 157 -4.16 -4.10 41.64
CA GLU A 157 -5.35 -3.85 42.50
C GLU A 157 -4.99 -3.47 43.94
N ARG A 158 -4.03 -4.16 44.56
CA ARG A 158 -3.58 -3.89 45.95
C ARG A 158 -2.89 -2.54 46.17
N PHE A 159 -2.54 -1.82 45.10
CA PHE A 159 -1.79 -0.56 45.13
C PHE A 159 -2.52 0.62 44.50
N LEU A 160 -3.81 0.46 44.18
CA LEU A 160 -4.63 1.55 43.62
C LEU A 160 -4.53 2.83 44.45
N ASP A 161 -4.54 2.74 45.78
CA ASP A 161 -4.48 3.93 46.65
C ASP A 161 -3.07 4.48 46.94
N THR A 162 -2.00 3.81 46.48
CA THR A 162 -0.63 4.10 46.99
C THR A 162 0.47 4.20 45.94
N ARG A 163 0.31 3.61 44.75
CA ARG A 163 1.37 3.57 43.72
C ARG A 163 0.88 3.95 42.31
N PHE A 164 -0.12 4.81 42.24
CA PHE A 164 -0.53 5.40 40.97
C PHE A 164 0.45 6.50 40.54
N ILE A 165 0.47 6.82 39.24
CA ILE A 165 1.34 7.85 38.68
C ILE A 165 0.77 9.23 38.98
N GLU A 166 1.55 10.12 39.60
CA GLU A 166 1.10 11.47 39.99
C GLU A 166 1.17 12.49 38.84
N SER A 167 2.06 12.29 37.87
CA SER A 167 2.20 13.19 36.71
C SER A 167 2.70 12.46 35.48
N PHE A 168 2.21 12.84 34.30
CA PHE A 168 2.59 12.24 33.04
C PHE A 168 2.17 13.11 31.84
N VAL A 169 2.80 12.87 30.70
CA VAL A 169 2.51 13.50 29.41
C VAL A 169 2.12 12.41 28.42
N ILE A 170 1.06 12.66 27.65
CA ILE A 170 0.67 11.87 26.48
C ILE A 170 0.81 12.76 25.25
N GLY A 171 1.57 12.29 24.27
CA GLY A 171 1.67 12.93 22.97
C GLY A 171 1.43 11.96 21.82
N THR A 172 1.15 12.51 20.65
CA THR A 172 0.91 11.73 19.44
C THR A 172 1.71 12.28 18.26
N SER A 173 2.00 11.43 17.28
CA SER A 173 2.57 11.81 16.00
C SER A 173 1.88 11.02 14.90
N ASP A 174 1.48 11.70 13.83
CA ASP A 174 0.96 11.11 12.59
C ASP A 174 2.07 10.56 11.69
N GLY A 175 3.34 10.78 12.03
CA GLY A 175 4.48 10.36 11.22
C GLY A 175 4.72 11.21 9.97
N ASP A 176 4.06 12.37 9.85
CA ASP A 176 4.28 13.28 8.71
C ASP A 176 5.72 13.86 8.77
N PRO A 177 6.56 13.58 7.76
CA PRO A 177 7.94 14.06 7.71
C PRO A 177 8.04 15.59 7.56
N LEU A 178 7.00 16.25 7.03
CA LEU A 178 6.99 17.72 6.89
C LEU A 178 6.79 18.43 8.22
N LYS A 179 6.25 17.73 9.22
CA LYS A 179 6.06 18.24 10.59
C LYS A 179 7.21 17.91 11.52
N GLU A 180 8.22 17.16 11.07
CA GLU A 180 9.39 16.83 11.89
C GLU A 180 10.04 18.11 12.46
N ARG A 181 10.28 18.09 13.77
CA ARG A 181 10.91 19.18 14.56
C ARG A 181 10.06 20.45 14.66
N THR A 182 8.77 20.37 14.34
CA THR A 182 7.82 21.48 14.47
C THR A 182 6.78 21.25 15.56
N ARG A 183 6.65 20.03 16.07
CA ARG A 183 5.67 19.68 17.11
C ARG A 183 6.11 20.19 18.47
N GLU A 184 5.14 20.32 19.36
CA GLU A 184 5.23 21.08 20.61
C GLU A 184 6.20 20.48 21.62
N TYR A 185 6.33 19.15 21.64
CA TYR A 185 7.04 18.43 22.70
C TYR A 185 8.12 17.52 22.15
N THR A 186 9.37 17.90 22.37
CA THR A 186 10.54 17.13 21.93
C THR A 186 11.08 16.25 23.05
N VAL A 187 11.23 14.97 22.75
CA VAL A 187 11.87 13.97 23.61
C VAL A 187 13.10 13.39 22.93
N GLY A 188 14.07 12.94 23.72
CA GLY A 188 15.31 12.39 23.17
C GLY A 188 16.39 12.23 24.23
N GLY A 189 17.53 11.68 23.82
CA GLY A 189 18.68 11.44 24.69
C GLY A 189 19.96 12.10 24.20
N GLU A 190 21.00 12.09 25.04
CA GLU A 190 22.33 12.64 24.72
C GLU A 190 22.98 12.00 23.47
N GLY A 191 22.51 10.83 23.03
CA GLY A 191 22.93 10.17 21.78
C GLY A 191 22.50 10.90 20.49
N GLY A 192 21.82 12.04 20.58
CA GLY A 192 21.48 12.90 19.42
C GLY A 192 20.23 12.47 18.66
N GLN A 193 19.47 11.50 19.18
CA GLN A 193 18.16 11.12 18.64
C GLN A 193 17.06 11.90 19.35
N PHE A 194 16.29 12.64 18.57
CA PHE A 194 15.16 13.42 19.05
C PHE A 194 13.92 13.06 18.24
N ARG A 195 12.77 13.05 18.91
CA ARG A 195 11.44 12.90 18.32
C ARG A 195 10.53 13.96 18.92
N ASP A 196 9.58 14.43 18.14
CA ASP A 196 8.63 15.44 18.57
C ASP A 196 7.19 14.95 18.45
N TYR A 197 6.32 15.46 19.34
CA TYR A 197 4.94 15.02 19.49
C TYR A 197 4.02 16.21 19.75
N ASP A 198 2.78 16.09 19.25
CA ASP A 198 1.67 16.96 19.59
C ASP A 198 1.11 16.50 20.94
N VAL A 199 1.01 17.41 21.92
CA VAL A 199 0.61 17.04 23.28
C VAL A 199 -0.91 16.95 23.38
N ILE A 200 -1.42 15.80 23.80
CA ILE A 200 -2.85 15.59 24.04
C ILE A 200 -3.18 15.79 25.52
N TYR A 201 -2.32 15.27 26.41
CA TYR A 201 -2.48 15.40 27.85
C TYR A 201 -1.15 15.77 28.51
N ASN A 202 -1.20 16.74 29.42
CA ASN A 202 -0.09 17.07 30.31
C ASN A 202 -0.66 17.15 31.73
N ILE A 203 -0.60 16.04 32.46
CA ILE A 203 -1.17 15.89 33.79
C ILE A 203 -0.06 16.10 34.81
N THR A 204 -0.20 17.13 35.64
CA THR A 204 0.82 17.48 36.66
C THR A 204 0.42 17.10 38.08
N GLU A 205 -0.87 16.89 38.33
CA GLU A 205 -1.43 16.58 39.65
C GLU A 205 -2.57 15.54 39.53
N ASN A 206 -2.21 14.30 39.19
CA ASN A 206 -3.15 13.19 39.15
C ASN A 206 -3.48 12.68 40.56
N THR A 207 -4.74 12.28 40.77
CA THR A 207 -5.22 11.61 42.00
C THR A 207 -5.99 10.32 41.70
N GLN A 208 -6.07 9.93 40.42
CA GLN A 208 -6.77 8.73 39.98
C GLN A 208 -5.80 7.55 39.83
N SER A 209 -6.20 6.38 40.31
CA SER A 209 -5.38 5.17 40.23
C SER A 209 -5.46 4.49 38.88
N GLU A 210 -6.66 4.48 38.31
CA GLU A 210 -6.95 3.96 36.98
C GLU A 210 -7.14 5.14 36.04
N ILE A 211 -6.27 5.23 35.05
CA ILE A 211 -6.34 6.25 34.02
C ILE A 211 -6.98 5.62 32.79
N GLU A 212 -8.06 6.22 32.32
CA GLU A 212 -8.67 5.92 31.04
C GLU A 212 -8.93 7.24 30.32
N LEU A 213 -8.20 7.47 29.23
CA LEU A 213 -8.22 8.75 28.50
C LEU A 213 -8.61 8.50 27.05
N SER A 214 -9.63 9.20 26.58
CA SER A 214 -10.00 9.23 25.17
C SER A 214 -8.93 9.94 24.35
N ILE A 215 -8.62 9.42 23.16
CA ILE A 215 -7.68 10.04 22.24
C ILE A 215 -8.50 10.71 21.11
N PRO A 216 -8.10 11.90 20.64
CA PRO A 216 -8.75 12.52 19.48
C PRO A 216 -8.79 11.56 18.28
N ALA A 217 -9.92 11.57 17.56
CA ALA A 217 -10.17 10.65 16.45
C ALA A 217 -9.41 11.06 15.17
N GLU A 218 -8.09 11.15 15.29
CA GLU A 218 -7.17 11.49 14.22
C GLU A 218 -6.23 10.31 13.94
N PRO A 219 -5.73 10.15 12.70
CA PRO A 219 -4.76 9.09 12.40
C PRO A 219 -3.45 9.29 13.15
N ILE A 220 -3.09 8.32 13.99
CA ILE A 220 -1.86 8.32 14.79
C ILE A 220 -0.94 7.22 14.25
N ARG A 221 0.35 7.54 14.12
CA ARG A 221 1.42 6.58 13.85
C ARG A 221 2.15 6.18 15.13
N GLN A 222 2.42 7.15 16.00
CA GLN A 222 3.11 6.93 17.27
C GLN A 222 2.36 7.60 18.42
N LEU A 223 2.23 6.88 19.54
CA LEU A 223 1.81 7.43 20.83
C LEU A 223 3.01 7.48 21.77
N MET A 224 3.18 8.61 22.45
CA MET A 224 4.24 8.83 23.43
C MET A 224 3.64 8.94 24.83
N PHE A 225 4.24 8.25 25.78
CA PHE A 225 3.98 8.40 27.20
C PHE A 225 5.28 8.77 27.91
N GLU A 226 5.26 9.83 28.71
CA GLU A 226 6.37 10.21 29.57
C GLU A 226 5.91 10.42 31.00
N ALA A 227 6.56 9.80 31.98
CA ALA A 227 6.27 10.00 33.40
C ALA A 227 7.56 10.10 34.24
N PRO A 228 7.73 11.15 35.07
CA PRO A 228 8.79 11.21 36.07
C PRO A 228 8.50 10.25 37.24
N PRO A 229 9.46 10.00 38.14
CA PRO A 229 9.17 9.42 39.45
C PRO A 229 8.14 10.26 40.22
N ASN A 230 7.33 9.62 41.08
CA ASN A 230 6.45 10.35 41.99
C ASN A 230 7.27 11.23 42.94
N THR A 231 6.67 12.32 43.43
CA THR A 231 7.33 13.23 44.38
C THR A 231 7.68 12.49 45.67
N ARG A 232 6.85 11.53 46.07
CA ARG A 232 7.07 10.64 47.20
C ARG A 232 6.72 9.21 46.83
N GLY A 233 7.58 8.28 47.20
CA GLY A 233 7.37 6.85 46.95
C GLY A 233 7.68 6.47 45.50
N VAL A 234 7.14 5.33 45.10
CA VAL A 234 7.31 4.73 43.77
C VAL A 234 5.93 4.54 43.17
N TRP A 235 5.81 4.68 41.85
CA TRP A 235 4.60 4.27 41.15
C TRP A 235 4.80 2.90 40.50
N GLU A 236 3.70 2.32 40.04
CA GLU A 236 3.65 1.01 39.44
C GLU A 236 2.75 1.04 38.20
N LEU A 237 3.11 0.28 37.17
CA LEU A 237 2.24 -0.03 36.04
C LEU A 237 2.04 -1.54 35.98
N ALA A 238 0.83 -2.00 36.22
CA ALA A 238 0.42 -3.38 35.92
C ALA A 238 0.19 -3.52 34.43
N GLU A 239 -0.57 -2.61 33.83
CA GLU A 239 -0.84 -2.62 32.39
C GLU A 239 -0.81 -1.22 31.80
N PHE A 240 -0.37 -1.14 30.55
CA PHE A 240 -0.57 0.00 29.66
C PHE A 240 -1.23 -0.50 28.37
N GLU A 241 -2.48 -0.12 28.19
CA GLU A 241 -3.36 -0.64 27.15
C GLU A 241 -3.68 0.45 26.12
N LEU A 242 -3.61 0.09 24.84
CA LEU A 242 -4.02 0.94 23.74
C LEU A 242 -5.22 0.29 23.05
N TYR A 243 -6.31 1.03 22.86
CA TYR A 243 -7.48 0.54 22.15
C TYR A 243 -7.69 1.37 20.89
N GLY A 244 -7.52 0.73 19.73
CA GLY A 244 -7.79 1.35 18.44
C GLY A 244 -9.19 1.05 17.92
N THR A 245 -9.63 1.76 16.89
CA THR A 245 -10.98 1.58 16.37
C THR A 245 -11.05 1.87 14.88
N GLY A 246 -11.89 1.12 14.18
CA GLY A 246 -12.24 1.42 12.80
C GLY A 246 -11.20 0.98 11.78
N PHE A 247 -11.40 1.38 10.53
CA PHE A 247 -10.51 1.02 9.43
C PHE A 247 -9.23 1.88 9.40
N ALA A 248 -8.14 1.30 8.90
CA ALA A 248 -6.95 2.03 8.52
C ALA A 248 -7.33 3.13 7.51
N PRO A 249 -7.00 4.42 7.76
CA PRO A 249 -7.44 5.53 6.91
C PRO A 249 -6.90 5.46 5.47
N ALA A 250 -5.71 4.90 5.31
CA ALA A 250 -5.11 4.63 4.01
C ALA A 250 -4.54 3.21 3.99
N SER A 251 -4.67 2.51 2.88
CA SER A 251 -4.09 1.18 2.70
C SER A 251 -3.75 0.94 1.24
N GLN A 252 -2.76 0.09 0.98
CA GLN A 252 -2.29 -0.16 -0.38
C GLN A 252 -1.97 -1.63 -0.60
N TYR A 253 -2.35 -2.13 -1.76
CA TYR A 253 -1.92 -3.39 -2.32
C TYR A 253 -1.24 -3.16 -3.67
N ILE A 254 -0.04 -3.72 -3.83
CA ILE A 254 0.68 -3.78 -5.10
C ILE A 254 0.92 -5.26 -5.39
N SER A 255 0.42 -5.75 -6.52
CA SER A 255 0.67 -7.13 -6.94
C SER A 255 2.16 -7.37 -7.17
N ASN A 256 2.59 -8.63 -7.13
CA ASN A 256 3.88 -8.99 -7.73
C ASN A 256 3.92 -8.54 -9.20
N VAL A 257 5.12 -8.38 -9.74
CA VAL A 257 5.30 -8.28 -11.18
C VAL A 257 4.88 -9.62 -11.80
N ILE A 258 3.85 -9.58 -12.64
CA ILE A 258 3.27 -10.74 -13.30
C ILE A 258 3.99 -10.92 -14.64
N ASP A 259 4.72 -12.03 -14.79
CA ASP A 259 5.27 -12.46 -16.08
C ASP A 259 4.19 -13.19 -16.88
N LEU A 260 3.83 -12.64 -18.03
CA LEU A 260 2.86 -13.24 -18.96
C LEU A 260 3.46 -14.43 -19.73
N GLY A 261 4.77 -14.67 -19.60
CA GLY A 261 5.52 -15.74 -20.25
C GLY A 261 6.11 -15.34 -21.60
N SER A 262 5.42 -14.46 -22.33
CA SER A 262 5.83 -13.90 -23.61
C SER A 262 5.34 -12.46 -23.75
N VAL A 263 5.69 -11.78 -24.85
CA VAL A 263 5.13 -10.48 -25.19
C VAL A 263 3.69 -10.70 -25.69
N ALA A 264 2.72 -10.08 -25.02
CA ALA A 264 1.30 -10.28 -25.28
C ALA A 264 0.55 -8.94 -25.45
N SER A 265 -0.58 -8.97 -26.16
CA SER A 265 -1.52 -7.85 -26.17
C SER A 265 -2.37 -7.89 -24.90
N LEU A 266 -2.48 -6.76 -24.21
CA LEU A 266 -3.34 -6.63 -23.03
C LEU A 266 -4.78 -6.34 -23.47
N GLY A 267 -5.75 -7.00 -22.84
CA GLY A 267 -7.18 -6.83 -23.12
C GLY A 267 -7.92 -6.21 -21.95
N ASP A 268 -9.08 -6.78 -21.65
CA ASP A 268 -10.02 -6.24 -20.66
C ASP A 268 -9.54 -6.51 -19.24
N LEU A 269 -9.83 -5.57 -18.33
CA LEU A 269 -9.70 -5.66 -16.89
C LEU A 269 -11.10 -5.61 -16.27
N GLN A 270 -11.39 -6.52 -15.36
CA GLN A 270 -12.64 -6.64 -14.63
C GLN A 270 -12.34 -6.77 -13.14
N TRP A 271 -13.22 -6.27 -12.28
CA TRP A 271 -13.07 -6.36 -10.84
C TRP A 271 -14.43 -6.49 -10.14
N SER A 272 -14.37 -7.05 -8.94
CA SER A 272 -15.51 -7.07 -8.01
C SER A 272 -15.04 -6.58 -6.65
N GLY A 273 -15.89 -5.80 -5.99
CA GLY A 273 -15.63 -5.28 -4.66
C GLY A 273 -16.72 -4.30 -4.21
N VAL A 274 -16.48 -3.65 -3.08
CA VAL A 274 -17.41 -2.69 -2.48
C VAL A 274 -16.63 -1.46 -2.03
N ALA A 275 -17.12 -0.28 -2.38
CA ALA A 275 -16.62 1.02 -1.93
C ALA A 275 -17.83 1.91 -1.62
N GLU A 276 -18.29 1.90 -0.37
CA GLU A 276 -19.50 2.60 0.07
C GLU A 276 -19.25 3.35 1.38
N GLY A 277 -20.16 4.25 1.77
CA GLY A 277 -20.11 4.94 3.07
C GLY A 277 -18.98 5.97 3.22
N GLY A 278 -18.36 6.40 2.11
CA GLY A 278 -17.21 7.31 2.12
C GLY A 278 -15.86 6.61 2.03
N ALA A 279 -15.85 5.28 1.90
CA ALA A 279 -14.67 4.55 1.45
C ALA A 279 -14.46 4.73 -0.06
N ASP A 280 -13.20 4.77 -0.47
CA ASP A 280 -12.78 4.87 -1.86
C ASP A 280 -11.75 3.78 -2.20
N VAL A 281 -11.80 3.26 -3.43
CA VAL A 281 -10.89 2.23 -3.95
C VAL A 281 -10.43 2.65 -5.33
N ASN A 282 -9.15 2.98 -5.45
CA ASN A 282 -8.53 3.38 -6.71
C ASN A 282 -7.68 2.23 -7.25
N LEU A 283 -8.04 1.76 -8.44
CA LEU A 283 -7.28 0.73 -9.16
C LEU A 283 -6.39 1.37 -10.20
N SER A 284 -5.16 0.91 -10.33
CA SER A 284 -4.24 1.35 -11.40
C SER A 284 -3.38 0.20 -11.87
N MET A 285 -2.82 0.32 -13.06
CA MET A 285 -1.90 -0.68 -13.60
C MET A 285 -0.69 -0.04 -14.26
N ARG A 286 0.36 -0.82 -14.45
CA ARG A 286 1.49 -0.50 -15.33
C ARG A 286 1.99 -1.76 -16.01
N SER A 287 2.73 -1.58 -17.10
CA SER A 287 3.29 -2.69 -17.86
C SER A 287 4.72 -2.44 -18.32
N GLY A 288 5.45 -3.53 -18.54
CA GLY A 288 6.90 -3.51 -18.68
C GLY A 288 7.45 -4.48 -19.72
N GLY A 289 8.66 -4.19 -20.17
CA GLY A 289 9.45 -5.05 -21.07
C GLY A 289 10.36 -6.05 -20.34
N ASP A 290 10.70 -5.80 -19.08
CA ASP A 290 11.57 -6.64 -18.25
C ASP A 290 10.97 -6.89 -16.85
N ASP A 291 11.65 -7.70 -16.04
CA ASP A 291 11.17 -8.19 -14.75
C ASP A 291 11.36 -7.21 -13.58
N ASP A 292 12.00 -6.06 -13.80
CA ASP A 292 12.33 -5.10 -12.73
C ASP A 292 11.75 -3.71 -13.05
N PRO A 293 10.67 -3.28 -12.36
CA PRO A 293 9.99 -2.04 -12.68
C PRO A 293 10.70 -0.79 -12.14
N ASN A 294 11.93 -0.93 -11.63
CA ASN A 294 12.66 0.13 -10.96
C ASN A 294 14.12 0.23 -11.43
N THR A 295 14.65 1.44 -11.35
CA THR A 295 16.08 1.74 -11.39
C THR A 295 16.60 2.00 -9.97
N TYR A 296 17.73 1.37 -9.62
CA TYR A 296 18.37 1.48 -8.31
C TYR A 296 19.62 2.34 -8.40
N TRP A 297 19.79 3.27 -7.46
CA TRP A 297 20.88 4.24 -7.50
C TRP A 297 21.82 4.05 -6.32
N ARG A 298 23.13 4.03 -6.57
CA ARG A 298 24.14 4.08 -5.51
C ARG A 298 25.00 5.33 -5.60
N LEU A 299 25.48 5.81 -4.46
CA LEU A 299 26.54 6.81 -4.40
C LEU A 299 27.87 6.15 -4.79
N THR A 300 28.65 6.80 -5.64
CA THR A 300 29.99 6.32 -6.01
C THR A 300 31.06 6.76 -5.01
N PHE A 301 30.67 7.54 -3.99
CA PHE A 301 31.55 8.25 -3.06
C PHE A 301 32.53 9.23 -3.75
N ARG A 302 32.24 9.61 -4.99
CA ARG A 302 32.92 10.69 -5.72
C ARG A 302 32.01 11.91 -5.77
N GLY A 303 32.03 12.71 -4.70
CA GLY A 303 31.08 13.81 -4.52
C GLY A 303 29.63 13.30 -4.48
N ASP A 304 28.74 13.98 -5.19
CA ASP A 304 27.31 13.63 -5.26
C ASP A 304 26.95 12.73 -6.46
N GLU A 305 27.95 12.10 -7.08
CA GLU A 305 27.73 11.23 -8.24
C GLU A 305 26.92 9.98 -7.86
N ARG A 306 25.85 9.74 -8.62
CA ARG A 306 25.01 8.54 -8.54
C ARG A 306 25.22 7.66 -9.76
N SER A 307 25.16 6.34 -9.55
CA SER A 307 25.24 5.35 -10.63
C SER A 307 24.18 4.28 -10.47
N ARG A 308 23.63 3.82 -11.61
CA ARG A 308 22.73 2.66 -11.68
C ARG A 308 23.47 1.32 -11.75
N PHE A 309 24.80 1.35 -11.76
CA PHE A 309 25.65 0.16 -11.90
C PHE A 309 26.41 -0.12 -10.61
N GLY A 310 26.55 -1.41 -10.27
CA GLY A 310 27.41 -1.87 -9.18
C GLY A 310 28.90 -1.63 -9.45
N THR A 311 29.74 -1.93 -8.46
CA THR A 311 31.21 -1.82 -8.59
C THR A 311 31.81 -2.73 -9.65
N ASN A 312 31.10 -3.81 -10.00
CA ASN A 312 31.45 -4.74 -11.07
C ASN A 312 30.96 -4.28 -12.47
N GLY A 313 30.35 -3.10 -12.58
CA GLY A 313 29.82 -2.56 -13.84
C GLY A 313 28.48 -3.16 -14.30
N SER A 314 27.89 -4.09 -13.56
CA SER A 314 26.56 -4.64 -13.87
C SER A 314 25.45 -3.72 -13.36
N ALA A 315 24.30 -3.68 -14.03
CA ALA A 315 23.15 -2.92 -13.56
C ALA A 315 22.72 -3.44 -12.18
N LEU A 316 22.40 -2.51 -11.26
CA LEU A 316 21.85 -2.87 -9.95
C LEU A 316 20.44 -3.43 -10.10
N ARG A 317 20.16 -4.49 -9.37
CA ARG A 317 18.84 -5.07 -9.13
C ARG A 317 18.48 -4.95 -7.65
N LEU A 318 17.21 -5.12 -7.30
CA LEU A 318 16.73 -5.07 -5.90
C LEU A 318 17.60 -5.90 -4.94
N SER A 319 17.93 -7.14 -5.30
CA SER A 319 18.73 -8.04 -4.48
C SER A 319 20.15 -7.52 -4.22
N THR A 320 20.80 -6.96 -5.23
CA THR A 320 22.14 -6.36 -5.11
C THR A 320 22.11 -5.01 -4.42
N TYR A 321 21.07 -4.21 -4.66
CA TYR A 321 20.86 -2.93 -4.00
C TYR A 321 20.66 -3.09 -2.49
N ASN A 322 19.87 -4.09 -2.08
CA ASN A 322 19.64 -4.43 -0.67
C ASN A 322 20.88 -4.99 0.04
N ARG A 323 21.96 -5.28 -0.67
CA ARG A 323 23.26 -5.66 -0.10
C ARG A 323 24.24 -4.50 0.02
N LEU A 324 23.93 -3.34 -0.56
CA LEU A 324 24.77 -2.15 -0.42
C LEU A 324 24.71 -1.64 1.03
N GLU A 325 25.80 -1.01 1.46
CA GLU A 325 25.87 -0.33 2.75
C GLU A 325 24.81 0.78 2.82
N ARG A 326 24.29 1.09 4.01
CA ARG A 326 23.18 2.06 4.17
C ARG A 326 23.52 3.43 3.58
N GLY A 327 24.77 3.88 3.74
CA GLY A 327 25.27 5.14 3.19
C GLY A 327 25.63 5.10 1.70
N GLU A 328 25.68 3.91 1.09
CA GLU A 328 25.91 3.76 -0.36
C GLU A 328 24.58 3.83 -1.16
N ARG A 329 23.45 3.52 -0.53
CA ARG A 329 22.13 3.54 -1.16
C ARG A 329 21.69 4.98 -1.45
N ALA A 330 21.37 5.27 -2.71
CA ALA A 330 21.01 6.61 -3.20
C ALA A 330 19.58 6.70 -3.74
N GLY A 331 18.71 5.77 -3.35
CA GLY A 331 17.30 5.75 -3.70
C GLY A 331 16.94 4.77 -4.83
N ILE A 332 15.64 4.61 -5.03
CA ILE A 332 15.02 3.78 -6.06
C ILE A 332 14.06 4.70 -6.83
N THR A 333 14.09 4.63 -8.15
CA THR A 333 13.16 5.36 -9.02
C THR A 333 12.46 4.39 -9.96
N PRO A 334 11.28 4.72 -10.52
CA PRO A 334 10.67 3.91 -11.58
C PRO A 334 11.62 3.75 -12.78
N ASP A 335 11.57 2.61 -13.46
CA ASP A 335 12.25 2.43 -14.75
C ASP A 335 11.39 2.98 -15.89
N THR A 336 11.63 4.23 -16.26
CA THR A 336 10.90 4.88 -17.37
C THR A 336 11.38 4.44 -18.76
N GLU A 337 12.44 3.63 -18.87
CA GLU A 337 12.93 3.12 -20.17
C GLU A 337 12.12 1.89 -20.59
N ASN A 338 11.91 0.92 -19.69
CA ASN A 338 11.22 -0.34 -20.02
C ASN A 338 9.79 -0.43 -19.47
N TRP A 339 9.41 0.41 -18.52
CA TRP A 339 8.08 0.40 -17.91
C TRP A 339 7.29 1.67 -18.18
N SER A 340 5.96 1.51 -18.30
CA SER A 340 5.05 2.64 -18.24
C SER A 340 4.97 3.19 -16.81
N ASP A 341 4.59 4.46 -16.69
CA ASP A 341 4.06 4.97 -15.44
C ASP A 341 2.77 4.23 -15.05
N TRP A 342 2.34 4.41 -13.80
CA TRP A 342 1.01 3.97 -13.37
C TRP A 342 -0.06 4.69 -14.20
N SER A 343 -1.05 3.94 -14.65
CA SER A 343 -2.23 4.49 -15.32
C SER A 343 -2.97 5.46 -14.39
N PRO A 344 -3.80 6.36 -14.95
CA PRO A 344 -4.86 6.99 -14.17
C PRO A 344 -5.72 5.93 -13.44
N PRO A 345 -6.35 6.29 -12.32
CA PRO A 345 -7.23 5.37 -11.62
C PRO A 345 -8.44 5.02 -12.48
N TYR A 346 -8.82 3.75 -12.50
CA TYR A 346 -10.06 3.29 -13.12
C TYR A 346 -11.27 3.74 -12.30
N ASP A 347 -12.41 3.97 -12.96
CA ASP A 347 -13.68 4.25 -12.27
C ASP A 347 -14.21 2.98 -11.63
N PHE A 348 -13.94 2.79 -10.34
CA PHE A 348 -14.26 1.57 -9.61
C PHE A 348 -15.73 1.14 -9.72
N ALA A 349 -16.66 2.09 -9.89
CA ALA A 349 -18.08 1.79 -9.99
C ALA A 349 -18.47 1.08 -11.30
N MET A 350 -17.63 1.12 -12.35
CA MET A 350 -17.89 0.45 -13.62
C MET A 350 -17.70 -1.06 -13.56
N GLY A 351 -16.81 -1.56 -12.69
CA GLY A 351 -16.49 -2.99 -12.57
C GLY A 351 -15.65 -3.56 -13.71
N GLU A 352 -15.41 -2.79 -14.77
CA GLU A 352 -14.59 -3.18 -15.92
C GLU A 352 -14.02 -1.98 -16.68
N ASP A 353 -12.88 -2.17 -17.35
CA ASP A 353 -12.26 -1.23 -18.29
C ASP A 353 -11.22 -1.98 -19.17
N LYS A 354 -10.47 -1.27 -20.02
CA LYS A 354 -9.34 -1.82 -20.79
C LYS A 354 -8.02 -1.62 -20.05
N LEU A 355 -7.14 -2.61 -20.08
CA LEU A 355 -5.76 -2.43 -19.60
C LEU A 355 -5.02 -1.41 -20.48
N PHE A 356 -4.32 -0.47 -19.84
CA PHE A 356 -3.52 0.54 -20.55
C PHE A 356 -2.18 -0.03 -21.04
N ALA A 357 -1.99 -0.08 -22.35
CA ALA A 357 -0.69 -0.33 -22.97
C ALA A 357 -0.57 0.34 -24.34
N ASP A 358 0.62 0.89 -24.62
CA ASP A 358 0.97 1.55 -25.89
C ASP A 358 1.44 0.57 -26.98
N ARG A 359 1.76 -0.66 -26.57
CA ARG A 359 2.28 -1.76 -27.40
C ARG A 359 2.15 -3.07 -26.62
N PRO A 360 2.35 -4.24 -27.26
CA PRO A 360 2.44 -5.51 -26.54
C PRO A 360 3.52 -5.49 -25.44
N ARG A 361 3.21 -6.10 -24.29
CA ARG A 361 4.07 -6.11 -23.10
C ARG A 361 4.16 -7.52 -22.53
N ARG A 362 5.26 -7.82 -21.83
CA ARG A 362 5.46 -9.13 -21.18
C ARG A 362 5.14 -9.10 -19.69
N TYR A 363 5.32 -7.96 -19.05
CA TYR A 363 5.14 -7.83 -17.61
C TYR A 363 4.02 -6.85 -17.29
N VAL A 364 3.22 -7.17 -16.28
CA VAL A 364 2.11 -6.34 -15.78
C VAL A 364 2.19 -6.25 -14.27
N GLN A 365 1.81 -5.10 -13.72
CA GLN A 365 1.62 -4.92 -12.30
C GLN A 365 0.34 -4.12 -12.03
N LEU A 366 -0.41 -4.54 -11.01
CA LEU A 366 -1.67 -3.93 -10.59
C LEU A 366 -1.51 -3.34 -9.19
N LYS A 367 -2.20 -2.24 -8.95
CA LYS A 367 -2.23 -1.54 -7.65
C LYS A 367 -3.66 -1.21 -7.28
N ALA A 368 -3.97 -1.38 -5.99
CA ALA A 368 -5.21 -0.93 -5.37
C ALA A 368 -4.87 -0.05 -4.17
N ASP A 369 -5.30 1.21 -4.21
CA ASP A 369 -5.19 2.18 -3.11
C ASP A 369 -6.57 2.35 -2.47
N PHE A 370 -6.64 2.22 -1.15
CA PHE A 370 -7.87 2.36 -0.36
C PHE A 370 -7.79 3.60 0.51
N ALA A 371 -8.85 4.39 0.51
CA ALA A 371 -9.06 5.44 1.51
C ALA A 371 -10.33 5.10 2.31
N SER A 372 -10.22 5.13 3.63
CA SER A 372 -11.30 4.69 4.54
C SER A 372 -11.73 5.80 5.48
N GLN A 373 -13.00 5.75 5.90
CA GLN A 373 -13.46 6.43 7.11
C GLN A 373 -13.33 5.47 8.30
N LYS A 374 -13.52 6.00 9.53
CA LYS A 374 -13.49 5.18 10.75
C LYS A 374 -14.43 3.97 10.65
N ASP A 375 -15.64 4.17 10.15
CA ASP A 375 -16.72 3.19 10.08
C ASP A 375 -17.02 2.67 8.67
N ALA A 376 -16.29 3.13 7.66
CA ALA A 376 -16.46 2.70 6.27
C ALA A 376 -15.11 2.33 5.62
N GLY A 377 -14.93 1.05 5.32
CA GLY A 377 -13.77 0.50 4.62
C GLY A 377 -14.19 -0.17 3.32
N GLY A 378 -13.35 -0.02 2.28
CA GLY A 378 -13.55 -0.70 1.01
C GLY A 378 -13.16 -2.17 1.07
N ARG A 379 -13.58 -2.94 0.07
CA ARG A 379 -13.18 -4.34 -0.13
C ARG A 379 -12.99 -4.61 -1.62
N LEU A 380 -11.98 -5.41 -1.97
CA LEU A 380 -11.76 -5.89 -3.33
C LEU A 380 -11.75 -7.42 -3.30
N ASP A 381 -12.69 -8.04 -4.01
CA ASP A 381 -12.87 -9.49 -4.06
C ASP A 381 -11.89 -10.12 -5.07
N PHE A 382 -11.87 -9.61 -6.30
CA PHE A 382 -10.94 -10.05 -7.34
C PHE A 382 -10.55 -8.93 -8.33
N LEU A 383 -9.41 -9.13 -8.99
CA LEU A 383 -9.02 -8.47 -10.24
C LEU A 383 -8.84 -9.54 -11.32
N GLN A 384 -9.46 -9.38 -12.48
CA GLN A 384 -9.37 -10.32 -13.58
C GLN A 384 -8.98 -9.58 -14.85
N PHE A 385 -8.01 -10.08 -15.61
CA PHE A 385 -7.69 -9.49 -16.90
C PHE A 385 -7.38 -10.54 -17.96
N SER A 386 -7.62 -10.16 -19.21
CA SER A 386 -7.33 -10.99 -20.38
C SER A 386 -6.07 -10.52 -21.10
N ILE A 387 -5.37 -11.47 -21.71
CA ILE A 387 -4.29 -11.22 -22.65
C ILE A 387 -4.44 -12.09 -23.89
N SER A 388 -3.81 -11.66 -24.97
CA SER A 388 -3.64 -12.45 -26.19
C SER A 388 -2.15 -12.78 -26.39
N ASP A 389 -1.83 -14.07 -26.41
CA ASP A 389 -0.51 -14.63 -26.73
C ASP A 389 -0.64 -15.71 -27.83
N PRO A 390 -0.12 -15.49 -29.05
CA PRO A 390 0.66 -14.34 -29.51
C PRO A 390 -0.12 -13.02 -29.54
N PRO A 391 0.57 -11.85 -29.63
CA PRO A 391 -0.11 -10.55 -29.70
C PRO A 391 -0.91 -10.41 -31.00
N VAL A 392 -1.91 -9.54 -30.95
CA VAL A 392 -2.79 -9.24 -32.10
C VAL A 392 -2.01 -8.53 -33.22
N ALA A 393 -1.13 -7.61 -32.84
CA ALA A 393 -0.17 -6.95 -33.71
C ALA A 393 1.03 -6.51 -32.87
N THR A 394 2.22 -6.52 -33.49
CA THR A 394 3.44 -5.98 -32.89
C THR A 394 3.33 -4.47 -32.66
N LEU A 395 2.72 -3.76 -33.61
CA LEU A 395 2.38 -2.34 -33.50
C LEU A 395 1.17 -2.03 -34.39
N ALA A 396 0.27 -1.16 -33.93
CA ALA A 396 -0.76 -0.56 -34.76
C ALA A 396 -0.65 0.96 -34.65
N LEU A 397 -0.04 1.60 -35.65
CA LEU A 397 0.04 3.05 -35.71
C LEU A 397 -1.22 3.58 -36.37
N ALA A 398 -1.91 4.52 -35.72
CA ALA A 398 -3.08 5.16 -36.29
C ALA A 398 -2.90 6.67 -36.42
N GLU A 399 -3.47 7.22 -37.49
CA GLU A 399 -3.55 8.67 -37.73
C GLU A 399 -5.00 9.07 -37.99
N ILE A 400 -5.40 10.23 -37.45
CA ILE A 400 -6.71 10.82 -37.68
C ILE A 400 -6.58 12.20 -38.31
N VAL A 401 -7.32 12.45 -39.40
CA VAL A 401 -7.32 13.74 -40.11
C VAL A 401 -8.76 14.17 -40.40
N PRO A 402 -9.15 15.43 -40.14
CA PRO A 402 -8.33 16.52 -39.61
C PRO A 402 -8.13 16.46 -38.08
N VAL A 403 -6.96 16.89 -37.60
CA VAL A 403 -6.64 16.95 -36.14
C VAL A 403 -7.25 18.15 -35.41
N ARG A 404 -7.86 19.09 -36.14
CA ARG A 404 -8.55 20.27 -35.59
C ARG A 404 -9.81 20.52 -36.39
N VAL A 405 -10.92 20.69 -35.67
CA VAL A 405 -12.24 20.96 -36.23
C VAL A 405 -12.94 22.07 -35.46
N ARG A 406 -13.99 22.65 -36.04
CA ARG A 406 -14.84 23.59 -35.32
C ARG A 406 -15.84 22.83 -34.46
N THR A 407 -15.99 23.27 -33.22
CA THR A 407 -16.94 22.66 -32.28
C THR A 407 -18.37 22.80 -32.79
N GLY A 408 -19.13 21.70 -32.79
CA GLY A 408 -20.54 21.68 -33.20
C GLY A 408 -20.77 21.58 -34.71
N GLU A 409 -19.72 21.52 -35.53
CA GLU A 409 -19.83 21.25 -36.97
C GLU A 409 -19.61 19.76 -37.26
N VAL A 410 -20.55 19.12 -37.96
CA VAL A 410 -20.38 17.75 -38.48
C VAL A 410 -19.19 17.75 -39.43
N THR A 411 -18.16 16.97 -39.10
CA THR A 411 -16.90 16.93 -39.84
C THR A 411 -16.55 15.48 -40.17
N SER A 412 -16.20 15.20 -41.42
CA SER A 412 -15.66 13.89 -41.82
C SER A 412 -14.22 13.75 -41.33
N PHE A 413 -13.94 12.62 -40.68
CA PHE A 413 -12.59 12.22 -40.28
C PHE A 413 -12.15 10.99 -41.08
N THR A 414 -10.89 10.98 -41.50
CA THR A 414 -10.21 9.79 -42.01
C THR A 414 -9.36 9.21 -40.89
N TYR A 415 -9.65 7.98 -40.50
CA TYR A 415 -8.84 7.19 -39.57
C TYR A 415 -8.06 6.14 -40.38
N ALA A 416 -6.74 6.27 -40.43
CA ALA A 416 -5.86 5.36 -41.16
C ALA A 416 -5.02 4.56 -40.16
N ILE A 417 -4.96 3.24 -40.32
CA ILE A 417 -4.15 2.36 -39.48
C ILE A 417 -3.07 1.71 -40.34
N LEU A 418 -1.83 1.76 -39.86
CA LEU A 418 -0.69 1.02 -40.39
C LEU A 418 -0.27 -0.05 -39.37
N PRO A 419 -0.74 -1.30 -39.54
CA PRO A 419 -0.30 -2.38 -38.68
C PRO A 419 1.11 -2.87 -39.07
N GLN A 420 1.91 -3.18 -38.06
CA GLN A 420 3.12 -3.97 -38.19
C GLN A 420 2.85 -5.34 -37.57
N LEU A 421 2.89 -6.37 -38.41
CA LEU A 421 2.65 -7.76 -38.01
C LEU A 421 3.95 -8.55 -38.13
N SER A 422 4.33 -9.26 -37.08
CA SER A 422 5.36 -10.29 -37.13
C SER A 422 4.76 -11.62 -37.59
N ASP A 423 5.59 -12.56 -38.05
CA ASP A 423 5.15 -13.85 -38.61
C ASP A 423 4.26 -14.68 -37.65
N ASN A 424 4.38 -14.45 -36.35
CA ASN A 424 3.62 -15.16 -35.32
C ASN A 424 2.41 -14.40 -34.78
N ASP A 425 2.21 -13.13 -35.15
CA ASP A 425 1.09 -12.33 -34.66
C ASP A 425 -0.25 -12.99 -35.06
N LEU A 426 -1.29 -12.75 -34.28
CA LEU A 426 -2.63 -13.24 -34.62
C LEU A 426 -3.22 -12.48 -35.80
N GLY A 427 -2.84 -11.22 -35.98
CA GLY A 427 -3.57 -10.30 -36.84
C GLY A 427 -4.91 -9.90 -36.22
N PHE A 428 -5.62 -9.00 -36.90
CA PHE A 428 -6.96 -8.56 -36.53
C PHE A 428 -7.82 -8.43 -37.79
N ASP A 429 -9.12 -8.66 -37.63
CA ASP A 429 -10.15 -8.50 -38.67
C ASP A 429 -11.19 -7.43 -38.31
N THR A 430 -11.10 -6.89 -37.09
CA THR A 430 -12.07 -5.95 -36.51
C THR A 430 -11.33 -4.76 -35.93
N ILE A 431 -11.88 -3.56 -36.14
CA ILE A 431 -11.42 -2.30 -35.54
C ILE A 431 -12.62 -1.68 -34.85
N GLU A 432 -12.49 -1.41 -33.56
CA GLU A 432 -13.45 -0.66 -32.78
C GLU A 432 -12.92 0.77 -32.58
N ILE A 433 -13.77 1.77 -32.81
CA ILE A 433 -13.43 3.19 -32.63
C ILE A 433 -14.46 3.79 -31.68
N GLU A 434 -14.01 4.11 -30.46
CA GLU A 434 -14.83 4.85 -29.51
C GLU A 434 -14.82 6.34 -29.84
N THR A 435 -16.00 6.96 -29.85
CA THR A 435 -16.17 8.38 -30.14
C THR A 435 -16.97 9.04 -29.03
N PRO A 436 -16.64 10.28 -28.62
CA PRO A 436 -17.34 10.96 -27.53
C PRO A 436 -18.76 11.41 -27.92
N VAL A 437 -19.11 11.33 -29.20
CA VAL A 437 -20.40 11.72 -29.77
C VAL A 437 -20.86 10.69 -30.79
N GLU A 438 -22.16 10.61 -31.02
CA GLU A 438 -22.73 9.68 -31.99
C GLU A 438 -22.21 9.94 -33.42
N VAL A 439 -21.72 8.88 -34.07
CA VAL A 439 -21.25 8.92 -35.46
C VAL A 439 -22.45 9.04 -36.40
N VAL A 440 -22.45 10.07 -37.25
CA VAL A 440 -23.55 10.32 -38.22
C VAL A 440 -23.54 9.31 -39.37
N SER A 441 -22.37 9.02 -39.93
CA SER A 441 -22.18 8.07 -41.03
C SER A 441 -20.75 7.56 -41.09
N ILE A 442 -20.56 6.38 -41.68
CA ILE A 442 -19.25 5.88 -42.13
C ILE A 442 -19.25 5.98 -43.65
N ASP A 443 -18.46 6.91 -44.19
CA ASP A 443 -18.49 7.23 -45.62
C ASP A 443 -17.82 6.15 -46.48
N ALA A 444 -16.75 5.53 -45.98
CA ALA A 444 -16.06 4.41 -46.62
C ALA A 444 -15.15 3.66 -45.63
N VAL A 445 -14.92 2.37 -45.89
CA VAL A 445 -13.83 1.56 -45.31
C VAL A 445 -12.99 1.06 -46.49
N ARG A 446 -11.67 1.19 -46.43
CA ARG A 446 -10.76 0.94 -47.57
C ARG A 446 -9.61 0.06 -47.20
#